data_AF-A0A452C498-F1
#
_entry.id   AF-A0A452C498-F1
#
_cell.length_a   1.000
_cell.length_b   1.000
_cell.length_c   1.000
_cell.angle_alpha   90.00
_cell.angle_beta   90.00
_cell.angle_gamma   90.00
#
_symmetry.space_group_name_H-M   'P 1'
#
loop_
_entity.id
_entity.type
_entity.pdbx_description
1 polymer ?
#
loop_
_entity_poly.entity_id
_entity_poly.type
_entity_poly.pdbx_seq_one_letter_code
_entity_poly.pdbx_strand_id
1 'polypeptide(L)'
;MLTPRTASLLTLLLAVGSLGQRAQRPPRPPSPISTIQPKANFDTQQFSGTWFLVAVASSCRSLQEQGHRAEATTLHVTPQGAAMAVSTFRKLDGICWQVRQLYGDTGLPGRFLLQARGARGAVDVVVGETDYQGFAILYLERARQLSVKLYARSLPVSESFLSVFEQRVQGANLTEDHTLFFPKYGFCEAADQFHVLDEVKR
;
A
#
# COMPACT_ATOMS: atom_id res chain seq x y z
N MET A 1 1.26 90.50 15.53
CA MET A 1 0.13 89.62 15.90
C MET A 1 0.08 88.47 14.92
N LEU A 2 0.04 87.25 15.45
CA LEU A 2 -0.24 85.93 14.84
C LEU A 2 0.53 85.44 13.59
N THR A 3 1.07 84.22 13.76
CA THR A 3 1.72 83.30 12.82
C THR A 3 0.91 82.99 11.55
N PRO A 4 1.53 82.35 10.54
CA PRO A 4 1.11 80.97 10.31
C PRO A 4 2.25 79.97 10.04
N ARG A 5 2.00 78.74 10.52
CA ARG A 5 2.74 77.51 10.27
C ARG A 5 2.55 77.08 8.81
N THR A 6 3.63 76.83 8.10
CA THR A 6 3.62 76.11 6.81
C THR A 6 3.79 74.62 7.08
N ALA A 7 2.72 73.86 6.84
CA ALA A 7 2.73 72.41 6.88
C ALA A 7 3.18 71.87 5.52
N SER A 8 4.32 71.17 5.48
CA SER A 8 4.76 70.41 4.31
C SER A 8 3.89 69.14 4.16
N LEU A 9 3.08 69.10 3.11
CA LEU A 9 2.33 67.91 2.69
C LEU A 9 3.27 66.99 1.89
N LEU A 10 3.71 65.89 2.52
CA LEU A 10 4.37 64.79 1.83
C LEU A 10 3.28 63.91 1.18
N THR A 11 3.11 64.02 -0.14
CA THR A 11 2.25 63.10 -0.91
C THR A 11 2.95 61.77 -1.12
N LEU A 12 2.54 60.74 -0.36
CA LEU A 12 3.00 59.37 -0.51
C LEU A 12 2.24 58.71 -1.68
N LEU A 13 2.89 58.53 -2.82
CA LEU A 13 2.37 57.74 -3.93
C LEU A 13 2.43 56.25 -3.55
N LEU A 14 1.28 55.68 -3.18
CA LEU A 14 1.12 54.25 -2.99
C LEU A 14 1.19 53.56 -4.37
N ALA A 15 2.28 52.85 -4.63
CA ALA A 15 2.43 51.99 -5.79
C ALA A 15 1.30 50.95 -5.81
N VAL A 16 0.48 51.00 -6.86
CA VAL A 16 -0.61 50.08 -7.13
C VAL A 16 -0.05 48.66 -7.25
N GLY A 17 -0.72 47.73 -6.58
CA GLY A 17 -0.26 46.38 -6.32
C GLY A 17 0.17 45.62 -7.57
N SER A 18 1.34 44.98 -7.47
CA SER A 18 1.63 43.79 -8.27
C SER A 18 0.59 42.74 -7.90
N LEU A 19 -0.34 42.48 -8.82
CA LEU A 19 -1.11 41.24 -8.84
C LEU A 19 -0.09 40.10 -8.84
N GLY A 20 0.19 39.56 -7.65
CA GLY A 20 0.91 38.33 -7.50
C GLY A 20 0.14 37.27 -8.24
N GLN A 21 0.55 36.97 -9.47
CA GLN A 21 0.22 35.70 -10.10
C GLN A 21 0.75 34.65 -9.14
N ARG A 22 -0.16 34.03 -8.39
CA ARG A 22 0.15 32.81 -7.63
C ARG A 22 0.82 31.88 -8.62
N ALA A 23 2.13 31.70 -8.49
CA ALA A 23 2.86 30.72 -9.27
C ALA A 23 2.12 29.39 -9.10
N GLN A 24 1.46 28.94 -10.17
CA GLN A 24 0.71 27.70 -10.13
C GLN A 24 1.72 26.60 -9.79
N ARG A 25 1.49 25.94 -8.65
CA ARG A 25 2.35 24.85 -8.20
C ARG A 25 2.37 23.81 -9.34
N PRO A 26 3.55 23.37 -9.81
CA PRO A 26 3.61 22.40 -10.89
C PRO A 26 2.79 21.14 -10.53
N PRO A 27 2.14 20.49 -11.52
CA PRO A 27 1.32 19.31 -11.27
C PRO A 27 2.13 18.27 -10.52
N ARG A 28 1.55 17.68 -9.47
CA ARG A 28 2.21 16.61 -8.72
C ARG A 28 2.40 15.41 -9.66
N PRO A 29 3.58 14.76 -9.68
CA PRO A 29 3.78 13.57 -10.49
C PRO A 29 2.75 12.47 -10.13
N PRO A 30 2.39 11.60 -11.09
CA PRO A 30 1.51 10.47 -10.82
C PRO A 30 2.07 9.58 -9.71
N SER A 31 1.20 8.88 -8.98
CA SER A 31 1.59 7.91 -7.94
C SER A 31 2.37 6.75 -8.58
N PRO A 32 3.44 6.23 -7.95
CA PRO A 32 4.16 5.05 -8.46
C PRO A 32 3.26 3.87 -8.90
N ILE A 33 2.20 3.58 -8.16
CA ILE A 33 1.30 2.45 -8.44
C ILE A 33 0.36 2.68 -9.64
N SER A 34 0.23 3.91 -10.15
CA SER A 34 -0.67 4.20 -11.28
C SER A 34 -0.12 3.66 -12.61
N THR A 35 1.18 3.42 -12.71
CA THR A 35 1.81 2.84 -13.92
C THR A 35 1.78 1.31 -13.93
N ILE A 36 1.47 0.68 -12.79
CA ILE A 36 1.38 -0.77 -12.67
C ILE A 36 0.13 -1.27 -13.39
N GLN A 37 0.29 -2.20 -14.33
CA GLN A 37 -0.87 -2.81 -14.99
C GLN A 37 -1.45 -3.92 -14.10
N PRO A 38 -2.76 -3.92 -13.81
CA PRO A 38 -3.39 -5.04 -13.13
C PRO A 38 -3.39 -6.28 -14.03
N LYS A 39 -3.51 -7.46 -13.43
CA LYS A 39 -3.76 -8.72 -14.12
C LYS A 39 -4.94 -8.54 -15.09
N ALA A 40 -4.68 -8.76 -16.37
CA ALA A 40 -5.73 -8.68 -17.39
C ALA A 40 -6.87 -9.64 -17.05
N ASN A 41 -8.10 -9.13 -17.14
CA ASN A 41 -9.33 -9.86 -16.80
C ASN A 41 -9.23 -10.53 -15.41
N PHE A 42 -8.75 -9.79 -14.41
CA PHE A 42 -8.63 -10.30 -13.04
C PHE A 42 -9.95 -10.91 -12.55
N ASP A 43 -9.89 -12.17 -12.16
CA ASP A 43 -11.03 -12.92 -11.65
C ASP A 43 -10.88 -13.15 -10.13
N THR A 44 -11.76 -12.48 -9.39
CA THR A 44 -11.79 -12.56 -7.93
C THR A 44 -12.16 -13.95 -7.42
N GLN A 45 -12.98 -14.70 -8.17
CA GLN A 45 -13.36 -16.07 -7.80
C GLN A 45 -12.16 -17.01 -7.88
N GLN A 46 -11.39 -16.94 -8.97
CA GLN A 46 -10.16 -17.73 -9.11
C GLN A 46 -9.08 -17.32 -8.11
N PHE A 47 -9.02 -16.04 -7.75
CA PHE A 47 -8.08 -15.54 -6.76
C PHE A 47 -8.46 -15.88 -5.30
N SER A 48 -9.69 -16.33 -5.05
CA SER A 48 -10.18 -16.65 -3.71
C SER A 48 -9.40 -17.79 -3.03
N GLY A 49 -9.57 -17.93 -1.72
CA GLY A 49 -8.94 -18.97 -0.91
C GLY A 49 -7.65 -18.51 -0.24
N THR A 50 -6.81 -19.49 0.10
CA THR A 50 -5.62 -19.30 0.95
C THR A 50 -4.39 -18.89 0.12
N TRP A 51 -3.60 -17.96 0.65
CA TRP A 51 -2.33 -17.49 0.10
C TRP A 51 -1.30 -17.33 1.20
N PHE A 52 -0.10 -17.87 1.02
CA PHE A 52 1.02 -17.71 1.95
C PHE A 52 1.89 -16.55 1.51
N LEU A 53 2.20 -15.62 2.43
CA LEU A 53 3.15 -14.54 2.15
C LEU A 53 4.56 -15.11 2.12
N VAL A 54 5.25 -14.92 0.99
CA VAL A 54 6.59 -15.45 0.75
C VAL A 54 7.64 -14.38 0.99
N ALA A 55 7.45 -13.21 0.36
CA ALA A 55 8.41 -12.12 0.41
C ALA A 55 7.73 -10.76 0.24
N VAL A 56 8.36 -9.73 0.80
CA VAL A 56 7.98 -8.33 0.63
C VAL A 56 9.22 -7.52 0.28
N ALA A 57 9.17 -6.76 -0.80
CA ALA A 57 10.15 -5.72 -1.11
C ALA A 57 9.57 -4.35 -0.79
N SER A 58 10.24 -3.57 0.05
CA SER A 58 9.81 -2.21 0.42
C SER A 58 10.93 -1.38 1.04
N SER A 59 10.95 -0.08 0.72
CA SER A 59 11.77 0.94 1.41
C SER A 59 11.26 1.30 2.81
N CYS A 60 10.17 0.67 3.28
CA CYS A 60 9.58 0.96 4.59
C CYS A 60 10.57 0.66 5.72
N ARG A 61 11.03 1.71 6.40
CA ARG A 61 12.04 1.62 7.48
C ARG A 61 11.69 0.60 8.56
N SER A 62 10.44 0.53 9.01
CA SER A 62 10.04 -0.44 10.04
C SER A 62 10.18 -1.89 9.56
N LEU A 63 9.92 -2.15 8.27
CA LEU A 63 10.12 -3.49 7.70
C LEU A 63 11.61 -3.82 7.61
N GLN A 64 12.44 -2.85 7.22
CA GLN A 64 13.90 -3.01 7.14
C GLN A 64 14.53 -3.29 8.51
N GLU A 65 14.13 -2.54 9.54
CA GLU A 65 14.70 -2.68 10.88
C GLU A 65 14.14 -3.90 11.64
N GLN A 66 12.84 -4.18 11.52
CA GLN A 66 12.17 -5.25 12.27
C GLN A 66 11.99 -6.54 11.48
N GLY A 67 12.58 -6.59 10.28
CA GLY A 67 12.42 -7.69 9.35
C GLY A 67 12.80 -9.07 9.92
N HIS A 68 13.81 -9.10 10.78
CA HIS A 68 14.25 -10.30 11.49
C HIS A 68 13.16 -10.91 12.41
N ARG A 69 12.07 -10.19 12.66
CA ARG A 69 10.89 -10.65 13.43
C ARG A 69 9.68 -10.92 12.53
N ALA A 70 9.88 -11.10 11.24
CA ALA A 70 8.80 -11.47 10.34
C ALA A 70 8.18 -12.79 10.79
N GLU A 71 6.85 -12.82 10.80
CA GLU A 71 6.07 -13.97 11.24
C GLU A 71 5.38 -14.62 10.04
N ALA A 72 5.28 -15.95 10.06
CA ALA A 72 4.58 -16.69 9.03
C ALA A 72 3.16 -16.12 8.85
N THR A 73 2.85 -15.65 7.65
CA THR A 73 1.65 -14.86 7.38
C THR A 73 0.81 -15.54 6.29
N THR A 74 -0.46 -15.77 6.59
CA THR A 74 -1.45 -16.38 5.69
C THR A 74 -2.54 -15.36 5.37
N LEU A 75 -2.99 -15.30 4.12
CA LEU A 75 -4.16 -14.55 3.70
C LEU A 75 -5.27 -15.53 3.31
N HIS A 76 -6.48 -15.27 3.77
CA HIS A 76 -7.70 -15.88 3.26
C HIS A 76 -8.51 -14.81 2.53
N VAL A 77 -8.72 -15.03 1.23
CA VAL A 77 -9.44 -14.11 0.35
C VAL A 77 -10.82 -14.67 0.06
N THR A 78 -11.86 -13.87 0.32
CA THR A 78 -13.25 -14.21 0.00
C THR A 78 -13.83 -13.13 -0.92
N PRO A 79 -14.37 -13.50 -2.09
CA PRO A 79 -15.04 -12.56 -2.99
C PRO A 79 -16.24 -11.89 -2.32
N GLN A 80 -16.40 -10.58 -2.53
CA GLN A 80 -17.54 -9.81 -2.03
C GLN A 80 -18.03 -8.85 -3.13
N GLY A 81 -18.75 -9.39 -4.12
CA GLY A 81 -19.09 -8.66 -5.34
C GLY A 81 -17.82 -8.33 -6.14
N ALA A 82 -17.62 -7.04 -6.45
CA ALA A 82 -16.39 -6.56 -7.08
C ALA A 82 -15.24 -6.28 -6.09
N ALA A 83 -15.51 -6.34 -4.78
CA ALA A 83 -14.52 -6.20 -3.72
C ALA A 83 -14.04 -7.56 -3.21
N MET A 84 -13.02 -7.56 -2.35
CA MET A 84 -12.51 -8.76 -1.67
C MET A 84 -12.46 -8.55 -0.16
N ALA A 85 -13.08 -9.46 0.60
CA ALA A 85 -12.82 -9.58 2.03
C ALA A 85 -11.50 -10.35 2.21
N VAL A 86 -10.56 -9.78 2.94
CA VAL A 86 -9.22 -10.35 3.16
C VAL A 86 -9.00 -10.52 4.66
N SER A 87 -8.78 -11.75 5.09
CA SER A 87 -8.35 -12.06 6.46
C SER A 87 -6.87 -12.40 6.45
N THR A 88 -6.06 -11.63 7.16
CA THR A 88 -4.63 -11.90 7.36
C THR A 88 -4.42 -12.56 8.72
N PHE A 89 -3.77 -13.71 8.74
CA PHE A 89 -3.40 -14.45 9.94
C PHE A 89 -1.90 -14.39 10.13
N ARG A 90 -1.45 -14.05 11.34
CA ARG A 90 -0.05 -14.05 11.73
C ARG A 90 0.09 -14.24 13.23
N LYS A 91 1.25 -14.67 13.67
CA LYS A 91 1.57 -14.67 15.10
C LYS A 91 1.99 -13.28 15.56
N LEU A 92 1.70 -13.00 16.82
CA LEU A 92 2.30 -11.93 17.59
C LEU A 92 2.53 -12.48 19.00
N ASP A 93 3.79 -12.55 19.42
CA ASP A 93 4.20 -13.12 20.70
C ASP A 93 3.66 -14.54 20.94
N GLY A 94 3.68 -15.36 19.88
CA GLY A 94 3.24 -16.76 19.91
C GLY A 94 1.72 -16.97 19.76
N ILE A 95 0.92 -15.90 19.80
CA ILE A 95 -0.55 -15.98 19.69
C ILE A 95 -0.98 -15.66 18.26
N CYS A 96 -1.93 -16.43 17.72
CA CYS A 96 -2.48 -16.20 16.39
C CYS A 96 -3.48 -15.04 16.40
N TRP A 97 -3.23 -14.05 15.56
CA TRP A 97 -4.12 -12.91 15.32
C TRP A 97 -4.73 -12.97 13.94
N GLN A 98 -6.01 -12.60 13.83
CA GLN A 98 -6.72 -12.39 12.57
C GLN A 98 -6.97 -10.89 12.36
N VAL A 99 -6.49 -10.33 11.25
CA VAL A 99 -6.84 -8.98 10.80
C VAL A 99 -7.81 -9.07 9.63
N ARG A 100 -9.03 -8.53 9.77
CA ARG A 100 -10.05 -8.55 8.71
C ARG A 100 -10.08 -7.21 8.00
N GLN A 101 -9.93 -7.25 6.69
CA GLN A 101 -9.85 -6.07 5.82
C GLN A 101 -10.81 -6.22 4.65
N LEU A 102 -11.24 -5.09 4.09
CA LEU A 102 -12.01 -5.04 2.86
C LEU A 102 -11.17 -4.32 1.81
N TYR A 103 -10.82 -5.04 0.74
CA TYR A 103 -10.19 -4.48 -0.44
C TYR A 103 -11.31 -4.01 -1.36
N GLY A 104 -11.64 -2.73 -1.25
CA GLY A 104 -12.76 -2.11 -1.94
C GLY A 104 -12.52 -1.98 -3.43
N ASP A 105 -13.59 -2.13 -4.22
CA ASP A 105 -13.55 -1.94 -5.67
C ASP A 105 -13.25 -0.48 -6.04
N THR A 106 -12.39 -0.29 -7.04
CA THR A 106 -12.09 1.03 -7.63
C THR A 106 -12.71 1.22 -9.02
N GLY A 107 -13.52 0.26 -9.49
CA GLY A 107 -14.09 0.20 -10.83
C GLY A 107 -13.16 -0.39 -11.89
N LEU A 108 -11.95 -0.81 -11.51
CA LEU A 108 -10.95 -1.40 -12.40
C LEU A 108 -10.58 -2.79 -11.86
N PRO A 109 -10.91 -3.89 -12.56
CA PRO A 109 -10.58 -5.24 -12.10
C PRO A 109 -9.10 -5.41 -11.77
N GLY A 110 -8.81 -5.99 -10.61
CA GLY A 110 -7.45 -6.18 -10.11
C GLY A 110 -6.85 -4.97 -9.40
N ARG A 111 -7.58 -3.84 -9.34
CA ARG A 111 -7.23 -2.68 -8.51
C ARG A 111 -8.21 -2.55 -7.36
N PHE A 112 -7.67 -2.29 -6.17
CA PHE A 112 -8.44 -2.20 -4.94
C PHE A 112 -7.95 -1.06 -4.07
N LEU A 113 -8.83 -0.57 -3.20
CA LEU A 113 -8.52 0.42 -2.19
C LEU A 113 -8.79 -0.14 -0.79
N LEU A 114 -7.76 -0.20 0.03
CA LEU A 114 -7.88 -0.51 1.45
C LEU A 114 -7.96 0.80 2.24
N GLN A 115 -9.11 1.04 2.86
CA GLN A 115 -9.29 2.15 3.79
C GLN A 115 -8.64 1.79 5.13
N ALA A 116 -7.60 2.52 5.51
CA ALA A 116 -6.97 2.30 6.80
C ALA A 116 -7.69 3.08 7.91
N ARG A 117 -7.60 2.58 9.14
CA ARG A 117 -8.21 3.22 10.32
C ARG A 117 -7.34 4.34 10.91
N GLY A 118 -8.01 5.35 11.44
CA GLY A 118 -7.38 6.43 12.20
C GLY A 118 -6.45 7.28 11.32
N ALA A 119 -5.27 7.64 11.83
CA ALA A 119 -4.30 8.46 11.12
C ALA A 119 -3.55 7.69 9.99
N ARG A 120 -3.79 6.39 9.85
CA ARG A 120 -3.16 5.61 8.77
C ARG A 120 -3.89 5.94 7.47
N GLY A 121 -3.14 6.43 6.48
CA GLY A 121 -3.69 6.75 5.15
C GLY A 121 -4.11 5.50 4.38
N ALA A 122 -4.97 5.71 3.38
CA ALA A 122 -5.43 4.67 2.46
C ALA A 122 -4.25 3.96 1.77
N VAL A 123 -4.51 2.71 1.35
CA VAL A 123 -3.53 1.90 0.63
C VAL A 123 -4.15 1.45 -0.68
N ASP A 124 -3.52 1.86 -1.78
CA ASP A 124 -3.85 1.35 -3.10
C ASP A 124 -3.22 -0.05 -3.26
N VAL A 125 -3.98 -0.98 -3.80
CA VAL A 125 -3.54 -2.36 -4.04
C VAL A 125 -3.79 -2.71 -5.50
N VAL A 126 -2.80 -3.34 -6.14
CA VAL A 126 -2.92 -3.88 -7.49
C VAL A 126 -2.45 -5.32 -7.49
N VAL A 127 -3.30 -6.24 -7.95
CA VAL A 127 -2.86 -7.60 -8.31
C VAL A 127 -2.23 -7.49 -9.69
N GLY A 128 -0.90 -7.45 -9.75
CA GLY A 128 -0.17 -7.25 -11.00
C GLY A 128 -0.09 -8.53 -11.82
N GLU A 129 0.38 -9.61 -11.21
CA GLU A 129 0.53 -10.91 -11.87
C GLU A 129 0.04 -12.03 -10.98
N THR A 130 -0.62 -13.00 -11.60
CA THR A 130 -1.00 -14.25 -10.95
C THR A 130 -1.43 -15.25 -12.02
N ASP A 131 -1.16 -16.52 -11.75
CA ASP A 131 -1.74 -17.68 -12.44
C ASP A 131 -2.93 -18.28 -11.66
N TYR A 132 -3.34 -17.64 -10.57
CA TYR A 132 -4.36 -18.05 -9.59
C TYR A 132 -4.06 -19.34 -8.80
N GLN A 133 -3.20 -20.22 -9.33
CA GLN A 133 -2.96 -21.58 -8.84
C GLN A 133 -1.61 -21.77 -8.15
N GLY A 134 -0.60 -20.98 -8.50
CA GLY A 134 0.76 -21.10 -8.00
C GLY A 134 1.18 -19.87 -7.19
N PHE A 135 1.08 -18.69 -7.80
CA PHE A 135 1.63 -17.46 -7.25
C PHE A 135 0.78 -16.22 -7.52
N ALA A 136 1.06 -15.16 -6.76
CA ALA A 136 0.56 -13.83 -7.02
C ALA A 136 1.57 -12.76 -6.62
N ILE A 137 1.73 -11.74 -7.46
CA ILE A 137 2.49 -10.54 -7.19
C ILE A 137 1.52 -9.39 -7.01
N LEU A 138 1.52 -8.83 -5.81
CA LEU A 138 0.72 -7.67 -5.44
C LEU A 138 1.61 -6.46 -5.26
N TYR A 139 1.17 -5.32 -5.79
CA TYR A 139 1.75 -4.02 -5.54
C TYR A 139 0.87 -3.28 -4.55
N LEU A 140 1.49 -2.69 -3.53
CA LEU A 140 0.77 -1.86 -2.56
C LEU A 140 1.46 -0.50 -2.46
N GLU A 141 0.68 0.57 -2.47
CA GLU A 141 1.19 1.92 -2.27
C GLU A 141 0.51 2.56 -1.07
N ARG A 142 1.33 3.09 -0.15
CA ARG A 142 0.87 3.96 0.93
C ARG A 142 1.74 5.19 0.96
N ALA A 143 1.13 6.38 1.01
CA ALA A 143 1.84 7.64 1.07
C ALA A 143 2.95 7.76 0.00
N ARG A 144 2.66 7.29 -1.23
CA ARG A 144 3.59 7.26 -2.38
C ARG A 144 4.83 6.37 -2.21
N GLN A 145 4.82 5.48 -1.22
CA GLN A 145 5.83 4.43 -1.05
C GLN A 145 5.25 3.12 -1.60
N LEU A 146 5.85 2.64 -2.69
CA LEU A 146 5.49 1.39 -3.33
C LEU A 146 6.14 0.21 -2.60
N SER A 147 5.42 -0.91 -2.55
CA SER A 147 5.92 -2.20 -2.08
C SER A 147 5.42 -3.30 -2.99
N VAL A 148 6.21 -4.36 -3.13
CA VAL A 148 5.89 -5.54 -3.93
C VAL A 148 5.83 -6.74 -3.00
N LYS A 149 4.79 -7.56 -3.12
CA LYS A 149 4.60 -8.76 -2.30
C LYS A 149 4.42 -9.98 -3.17
N LEU A 150 5.15 -11.04 -2.84
CA LEU A 150 4.96 -12.37 -3.43
C LEU A 150 4.12 -13.23 -2.50
N TYR A 151 3.06 -13.80 -3.05
CA TYR A 151 2.25 -14.82 -2.42
C TYR A 151 2.32 -16.13 -3.20
N ALA A 152 2.17 -17.25 -2.51
CA ALA A 152 2.11 -18.58 -3.10
C ALA A 152 0.93 -19.39 -2.54
N ARG A 153 0.41 -20.34 -3.33
CA ARG A 153 -0.63 -21.28 -2.88
C ARG A 153 -0.06 -22.41 -2.01
N SER A 154 1.21 -22.73 -2.16
CA SER A 154 1.89 -23.80 -1.41
C SER A 154 3.38 -23.50 -1.28
N LEU A 155 4.04 -24.19 -0.34
CA LEU A 155 5.48 -24.14 -0.13
C LEU A 155 6.10 -25.53 -0.37
N PRO A 156 7.36 -25.64 -0.85
CA PRO A 156 8.25 -24.53 -1.23
C PRO A 156 7.79 -23.82 -2.51
N VAL A 157 8.20 -22.56 -2.66
CA VAL A 157 7.92 -21.74 -3.85
C VAL A 157 8.86 -22.15 -4.97
N SER A 158 8.37 -22.17 -6.21
CA SER A 158 9.22 -22.47 -7.37
C SER A 158 10.22 -21.34 -7.63
N GLU A 159 11.43 -21.69 -8.07
CA GLU A 159 12.45 -20.71 -8.46
C GLU A 159 11.94 -19.78 -9.57
N SER A 160 11.13 -20.29 -10.50
CA SER A 160 10.51 -19.45 -11.54
C SER A 160 9.62 -18.34 -10.97
N PHE A 161 8.89 -18.59 -9.87
CA PHE A 161 8.07 -17.56 -9.24
C PHE A 161 8.93 -16.53 -8.49
N LEU A 162 10.05 -16.96 -7.90
CA LEU A 162 11.03 -16.08 -7.28
C LEU A 162 11.69 -15.16 -8.31
N SER A 163 12.11 -15.69 -9.45
CA SER A 163 12.71 -14.88 -10.52
C SER A 163 11.74 -13.83 -11.08
N VAL A 164 10.46 -14.17 -11.24
CA VAL A 164 9.43 -13.18 -11.66
C VAL A 164 9.30 -12.09 -10.59
N PHE A 165 9.27 -12.46 -9.31
CA PHE A 165 9.22 -11.49 -8.22
C PHE A 165 10.43 -10.55 -8.21
N GLU A 166 11.66 -11.07 -8.32
CA GLU A 166 12.89 -10.28 -8.40
C GLU A 166 12.88 -9.30 -9.58
N GLN A 167 12.43 -9.74 -10.76
CA GLN A 167 12.25 -8.87 -11.92
C GLN A 167 11.26 -7.72 -11.62
N ARG A 168 10.17 -8.01 -10.89
CA ARG A 168 9.19 -6.99 -10.49
C ARG A 168 9.69 -6.05 -9.40
N VAL A 169 10.54 -6.52 -8.50
CA VAL A 169 11.23 -5.69 -7.51
C VAL A 169 12.15 -4.67 -8.21
N GLN A 170 12.97 -5.12 -9.17
CA GLN A 170 13.83 -4.24 -9.95
C GLN A 170 13.00 -3.21 -10.75
N GLY A 171 11.92 -3.65 -11.41
CA GLY A 171 11.01 -2.75 -12.13
C GLY A 171 10.29 -1.73 -11.25
N ALA A 172 10.20 -1.99 -9.94
CA ALA A 172 9.65 -1.07 -8.94
C ALA A 172 10.71 -0.11 -8.36
N ASN A 173 11.93 -0.09 -8.90
CA ASN A 173 13.09 0.64 -8.38
C ASN A 173 13.43 0.26 -6.93
N LEU A 174 13.21 -1.02 -6.58
CA LEU A 174 13.66 -1.62 -5.33
C LEU A 174 14.80 -2.59 -5.63
N THR A 175 15.58 -2.90 -4.61
CA THR A 175 16.76 -3.78 -4.71
C THR A 175 16.59 -5.02 -3.83
N GLU A 176 17.50 -5.97 -3.94
CA GLU A 176 17.50 -7.19 -3.13
C GLU A 176 17.58 -6.89 -1.63
N ASP A 177 18.36 -5.88 -1.24
CA ASP A 177 18.49 -5.33 0.11
C ASP A 177 17.20 -4.69 0.64
N HIS A 178 16.22 -4.40 -0.22
CA HIS A 178 14.87 -4.01 0.20
C HIS A 178 13.93 -5.21 0.39
N THR A 179 14.37 -6.42 0.06
CA THR A 179 13.55 -7.63 0.02
C THR A 179 13.69 -8.43 1.31
N LEU A 180 12.55 -8.81 1.86
CA LEU A 180 12.45 -9.62 3.05
C LEU A 180 11.64 -10.88 2.80
N PHE A 181 12.25 -12.03 3.07
CA PHE A 181 11.57 -13.32 3.04
C PHE A 181 10.90 -13.63 4.38
N PHE A 182 9.68 -14.13 4.32
CA PHE A 182 8.89 -14.50 5.48
C PHE A 182 9.14 -15.97 5.87
N PRO A 183 8.91 -16.35 7.14
CA PRO A 183 9.09 -17.73 7.57
C PRO A 183 8.22 -18.71 6.77
N LYS A 184 8.79 -19.88 6.47
CA LYS A 184 8.15 -20.97 5.71
C LYS A 184 7.41 -21.97 6.61
N TYR A 185 7.33 -21.71 7.91
CA TYR A 185 6.74 -22.59 8.92
C TYR A 185 6.12 -21.76 10.05
N GLY A 186 5.23 -22.36 10.83
CA GLY A 186 4.61 -21.71 11.98
C GLY A 186 3.41 -20.81 11.64
N PHE A 187 2.75 -21.05 10.51
CA PHE A 187 1.52 -20.36 10.11
C PHE A 187 0.38 -20.50 11.13
N CYS A 188 -0.57 -19.58 11.04
CA CYS A 188 -1.84 -19.61 11.75
C CYS A 188 -2.97 -19.85 10.76
N GLU A 189 -3.90 -20.73 11.12
CA GLU A 189 -5.12 -21.01 10.33
C GLU A 189 -6.38 -20.39 10.95
N ALA A 190 -6.34 -20.14 12.26
CA ALA A 190 -7.45 -19.55 13.01
C ALA A 190 -6.92 -18.64 14.13
N ALA A 191 -7.78 -17.74 14.59
CA ALA A 191 -7.59 -16.92 15.79
C ALA A 191 -8.87 -17.00 16.62
N ASP A 192 -8.75 -16.95 17.94
CA ASP A 192 -9.93 -16.85 18.81
C ASP A 192 -10.55 -15.45 18.76
N GLN A 193 -11.73 -15.31 19.36
CA GLN A 193 -12.53 -14.09 19.32
C GLN A 193 -11.85 -12.86 19.95
N PHE A 194 -10.87 -13.04 20.84
CA PHE A 194 -10.16 -11.95 21.51
C PHE A 194 -8.97 -11.44 20.68
N HIS A 195 -8.52 -12.23 19.71
CA HIS A 195 -7.38 -11.93 18.84
C HIS A 195 -7.81 -11.64 17.40
N VAL A 196 -9.00 -11.04 17.24
CA VAL A 196 -9.51 -10.56 15.95
C VAL A 196 -9.51 -9.04 15.92
N LEU A 197 -8.70 -8.46 15.03
CA LEU A 197 -8.79 -7.06 14.64
C LEU A 197 -9.66 -6.94 13.40
N ASP A 198 -10.94 -6.63 13.59
CA ASP A 198 -11.84 -6.31 12.48
C ASP A 198 -11.56 -4.87 12.06
N GLU A 199 -11.00 -4.64 10.86
CA GLU A 199 -10.79 -3.31 10.28
C GLU A 199 -11.98 -2.82 9.43
N VAL A 200 -12.97 -3.68 9.16
CA VAL A 200 -14.15 -3.38 8.32
C VAL A 200 -15.24 -2.66 9.11
N LYS A 201 -15.50 -3.05 10.37
CA LYS A 201 -16.59 -2.49 11.20
C LYS A 201 -16.25 -1.14 11.84
N ARG A 202 -16.87 -0.05 11.40
CA ARG A 202 -16.78 1.26 12.06
C ARG A 202 -17.32 1.25 13.47
#